data_AF-H2YSJ6-F1
#
_entry.id   AF-H2YSJ6-F1
#
_cell.length_a   1.000
_cell.length_b   1.000
_cell.length_c   1.000
_cell.angle_alpha   90.00
_cell.angle_beta   90.00
_cell.angle_gamma   90.00
#
_symmetry.space_group_name_H-M   'P 1'
#
loop_
_entity.id
_entity.type
_entity.pdbx_description
1 polymer ?
#
loop_
_entity_poly.entity_id
_entity_poly.type
_entity_poly.pdbx_seq_one_letter_code
_entity_poly.pdbx_strand_id
1 'polypeptide(L)'
;MVSVLDLMQGGFPSRAPFNEVYSMYKAIMPPKLKRLDSRLFCQALFKAIGLDNEDFKFGLTKVFFRPGKFAEFDQLMRSDPEHLKILIKKVEKWLLRARWRKVQWTSYSVIRLKNKMLWRRQQYICIQRHFRGWRARRLHVPRLVGLRKVVNLLTQLGRLREMTGVLKDNRREMLLKVEKHEKNINLSIDKIKVFTCALAQQLPNTILEGRVMEQMYRSLLEQEEVLIKDIQSRKMAEDAAEKARKIQVGVGSCLGPCSDRIIKKKFNQMKIWKKKEKEEKRKNYARKRKKKRELERERRKKTTVRCEKAKMEEERKREAEEQKKREEQQYKIQARLEAEMAARRKEEEMKRTIEEQEKRDHELAMRIAKDDGQFVEDFPPVGVIQQQKRLVDSQNEMLVGGVGAVGAMGATNKNDLSKWKYTELRDAINTSTDIQLLEECREEFHRRLKVYHMWKAKNKARNQTQEMRAPKAVSDNAERRPTAPVPRVMQIKKKENEQRYFRIPFIRPSDVGRDPNLTRKGWWYAHFDGPYIVRQMELHPDKVPLLLVAGKDDMQICELTLVDTGLTRKKGAEILPGEFEQVWNTNRGREYLLSAINNKQARPSYATAALQAAR
;
A
#
# COMPACT_ATOMS: atom_id res chain seq x y z
N MET A 1 25.86 28.86 26.48
CA MET A 1 24.83 29.16 27.50
C MET A 1 23.43 29.39 26.91
N VAL A 2 23.28 30.31 25.95
CA VAL A 2 21.98 30.74 25.40
C VAL A 2 21.21 29.59 24.74
N SER A 3 21.89 28.80 23.89
CA SER A 3 21.30 27.64 23.19
C SER A 3 20.57 26.61 24.08
N VAL A 4 21.00 26.40 25.33
CA VAL A 4 20.33 25.42 26.21
C VAL A 4 19.23 26.04 27.04
N LEU A 5 19.32 27.32 27.36
CA LEU A 5 18.16 28.04 27.88
C LEU A 5 17.05 28.04 26.83
N ASP A 6 17.38 28.26 25.57
CA ASP A 6 16.42 28.21 24.46
C ASP A 6 15.83 26.79 24.29
N LEU A 7 16.64 25.74 24.44
CA LEU A 7 16.16 24.35 24.43
C LEU A 7 15.24 24.04 25.61
N MET A 8 15.55 24.55 26.80
CA MET A 8 14.71 24.38 28.00
C MET A 8 13.42 25.21 27.93
N GLN A 9 13.48 26.40 27.33
CA GLN A 9 12.32 27.24 27.06
C GLN A 9 11.38 26.62 26.03
N GLY A 10 11.92 25.91 25.04
CA GLY A 10 11.15 25.12 24.08
C GLY A 10 10.50 23.86 24.67
N GLY A 11 10.88 23.44 25.87
CA GLY A 11 10.43 22.21 26.52
C GLY A 11 9.51 22.41 27.74
N PHE A 12 9.43 21.36 28.57
CA PHE A 12 8.72 21.37 29.85
C PHE A 12 9.72 21.10 31.00
N PRO A 13 10.43 22.13 31.48
CA PRO A 13 11.52 21.96 32.45
C PRO A 13 11.00 21.57 33.84
N SER A 14 9.87 22.12 34.26
CA SER A 14 9.28 21.87 35.59
C SER A 14 8.42 20.60 35.57
N ARG A 15 8.65 19.69 36.52
CA ARG A 15 7.98 18.40 36.60
C ARG A 15 7.58 18.12 38.04
N ALA A 16 6.32 17.78 38.26
CA ALA A 16 5.81 17.43 39.57
C ALA A 16 5.03 16.10 39.50
N PRO A 17 5.31 15.11 40.36
CA PRO A 17 4.50 13.90 40.45
C PRO A 17 3.13 14.22 41.04
N PHE A 18 2.10 13.50 40.60
CA PHE A 18 0.72 13.75 41.02
C PHE A 18 0.53 13.65 42.52
N ASN A 19 1.24 12.72 43.17
CA ASN A 19 1.12 12.47 44.61
C ASN A 19 1.69 13.61 45.46
N GLU A 20 2.75 14.29 44.99
CA GLU A 20 3.31 15.45 45.70
C GLU A 20 2.36 16.64 45.62
N VAL A 21 1.90 16.98 44.40
CA VAL A 21 0.91 18.04 44.20
C VAL A 21 -0.35 17.77 45.02
N TYR A 22 -0.82 16.53 45.04
CA TYR A 22 -1.97 16.14 45.83
C TYR A 22 -1.73 16.28 47.34
N SER A 23 -0.59 15.79 47.84
CA SER A 23 -0.26 15.82 49.27
C SER A 23 -0.10 17.25 49.80
N MET A 24 0.53 18.15 49.02
CA MET A 24 0.68 19.56 49.39
C MET A 24 -0.66 20.23 49.68
N TYR A 25 -1.70 19.93 48.89
CA TYR A 25 -3.01 20.58 49.02
C TYR A 25 -4.05 19.72 49.75
N LYS A 26 -3.71 18.49 50.16
CA LYS A 26 -4.60 17.56 50.86
C LYS A 26 -5.11 18.11 52.19
N ALA A 27 -4.30 18.91 52.88
CA ALA A 27 -4.65 19.49 54.19
C ALA A 27 -5.81 20.51 54.07
N ILE A 28 -5.78 21.35 53.04
CA ILE A 28 -6.67 22.51 52.86
C ILE A 28 -7.97 22.14 52.13
N MET A 29 -8.11 20.88 51.72
CA MET A 29 -9.15 20.42 50.82
C MET A 29 -10.38 19.85 51.55
N PRO A 30 -11.61 20.02 51.04
CA PRO A 30 -12.80 19.36 51.60
C PRO A 30 -12.77 17.83 51.46
N PRO A 31 -13.44 17.09 52.36
CA PRO A 31 -13.39 15.62 52.40
C PRO A 31 -13.88 14.95 51.10
N LYS A 32 -14.80 15.60 50.37
CA LYS A 32 -15.30 15.10 49.07
C LYS A 32 -14.21 15.02 48.00
N LEU A 33 -13.28 15.98 48.00
CA LEU A 33 -12.18 16.03 47.04
C LEU A 33 -10.97 15.20 47.49
N LYS A 34 -10.78 15.00 48.82
CA LYS A 34 -9.76 14.09 49.37
C LYS A 34 -9.93 12.61 48.99
N ARG A 35 -11.06 12.25 48.39
CA ARG A 35 -11.34 10.88 47.91
C ARG A 35 -10.96 10.69 46.44
N LEU A 36 -10.64 11.76 45.70
CA LEU A 36 -10.30 11.64 44.28
C LEU A 36 -8.89 11.06 44.10
N ASP A 37 -8.73 10.31 43.02
CA ASP A 37 -7.42 9.88 42.53
C ASP A 37 -6.53 11.10 42.23
N SER A 38 -5.25 11.02 42.62
CA SER A 38 -4.31 12.14 42.56
C SER A 38 -4.17 12.70 41.15
N ARG A 39 -4.24 11.86 40.12
CA ARG A 39 -4.19 12.32 38.72
C ARG A 39 -5.46 13.03 38.29
N LEU A 40 -6.63 12.48 38.62
CA LEU A 40 -7.92 13.09 38.31
C LEU A 40 -8.07 14.43 39.05
N PHE A 41 -7.59 14.50 40.28
CA PHE A 41 -7.53 15.72 41.06
C PHE A 41 -6.69 16.80 40.37
N CYS A 42 -5.43 16.52 40.02
CA CYS A 42 -4.59 17.47 39.29
C CYS A 42 -5.21 17.91 37.96
N GLN A 43 -5.88 16.99 37.26
CA GLN A 43 -6.61 17.31 36.02
C GLN A 43 -7.77 18.27 36.22
N ALA A 44 -8.53 18.09 37.29
CA ALA A 44 -9.62 18.99 37.61
C ALA A 44 -9.10 20.35 38.10
N LEU A 45 -8.04 20.35 38.91
CA LEU A 45 -7.42 21.55 39.48
C LEU A 45 -6.84 22.46 38.41
N PHE A 46 -5.94 21.95 37.54
CA PHE A 46 -5.31 22.80 36.51
C PHE A 46 -6.32 23.39 35.53
N LYS A 47 -7.41 22.65 35.23
CA LYS A 47 -8.51 23.16 34.40
C LYS A 47 -9.41 24.16 35.12
N ALA A 48 -9.52 24.09 36.44
CA ALA A 48 -10.28 25.05 37.24
C ALA A 48 -9.52 26.38 37.41
N ILE A 49 -8.19 26.31 37.46
CA ILE A 49 -7.27 27.46 37.46
C ILE A 49 -7.28 28.17 36.09
N GLY A 50 -7.55 27.44 35.01
CA GLY A 50 -7.58 27.99 33.66
C GLY A 50 -6.23 27.89 32.94
N LEU A 51 -5.36 26.99 33.38
CA LEU A 51 -4.15 26.66 32.63
C LEU A 51 -4.56 25.95 31.33
N ASP A 52 -3.96 26.35 30.21
CA ASP A 52 -4.25 25.76 28.92
C ASP A 52 -3.49 24.45 28.72
N ASN A 53 -3.98 23.60 27.81
CA ASN A 53 -3.29 22.34 27.47
C ASN A 53 -1.92 22.58 26.83
N GLU A 54 -1.56 23.82 26.47
CA GLU A 54 -0.24 24.19 25.97
C GLU A 54 0.75 24.49 27.10
N ASP A 55 0.28 24.94 28.26
CA ASP A 55 1.12 25.29 29.42
C ASP A 55 1.56 24.07 30.22
N PHE A 56 0.76 23.00 30.19
CA PHE A 56 1.09 21.75 30.84
C PHE A 56 0.70 20.53 30.00
N LYS A 57 1.41 19.41 30.20
CA LYS A 57 1.05 18.11 29.66
C LYS A 57 1.00 17.07 30.77
N PHE A 58 -0.02 16.21 30.72
CA PHE A 58 -0.16 15.09 31.65
C PHE A 58 0.65 13.89 31.16
N GLY A 59 1.61 13.44 31.96
CA GLY A 59 2.25 12.14 31.80
C GLY A 59 1.44 11.01 32.43
N LEU A 60 2.09 9.85 32.58
CA LEU A 60 1.51 8.71 33.29
C LEU A 60 1.50 8.92 34.81
N THR A 61 2.60 9.47 35.35
CA THR A 61 2.84 9.62 36.80
C THR A 61 3.15 11.06 37.24
N LYS A 62 3.48 11.94 36.29
CA LYS A 62 3.89 13.33 36.56
C LYS A 62 3.18 14.30 35.62
N VAL A 63 2.99 15.54 36.06
CA VAL A 63 2.64 16.68 35.21
C VAL A 63 3.92 17.43 34.82
N PHE A 64 3.92 17.91 33.58
CA PHE A 64 5.02 18.65 32.97
C PHE A 64 4.53 20.07 32.68
N PHE A 65 5.24 21.09 33.16
CA PHE A 65 4.89 22.51 32.98
C PHE A 65 5.91 23.24 32.12
N ARG A 66 5.45 24.22 31.36
CA ARG A 66 6.31 25.20 30.70
C ARG A 66 7.06 26.05 31.73
N PRO A 67 8.20 26.68 31.33
CA PRO A 67 8.93 27.57 32.23
C PRO A 67 8.02 28.66 32.82
N GLY A 68 8.20 29.01 34.10
CA GLY A 68 7.41 30.03 34.80
C GLY A 68 6.01 29.59 35.26
N LYS A 69 5.34 28.71 34.51
CA LYS A 69 3.95 28.31 34.79
C LYS A 69 3.75 27.57 36.12
N PHE A 70 4.74 26.80 36.55
CA PHE A 70 4.68 26.12 37.85
C PHE A 70 4.78 27.11 39.03
N ALA A 71 5.58 28.18 38.88
CA ALA A 71 5.72 29.21 39.91
C ALA A 71 4.45 30.05 40.02
N GLU A 72 3.85 30.43 38.87
CA GLU A 72 2.52 31.08 38.83
C GLU A 72 1.47 30.21 39.52
N PHE A 73 1.47 28.90 39.24
CA PHE A 73 0.57 27.94 39.87
C PHE A 73 0.76 27.86 41.39
N ASP A 74 2.00 27.71 41.87
CA ASP A 74 2.27 27.57 43.31
C ASP A 74 1.96 28.87 44.07
N GLN A 75 2.25 30.02 43.48
CA GLN A 75 1.88 31.32 44.03
C GLN A 75 0.36 31.50 44.13
N LEU A 76 -0.38 31.07 43.10
CA LEU A 76 -1.85 31.12 43.09
C LEU A 76 -2.49 30.14 44.09
N MET A 77 -1.80 29.06 44.42
CA MET A 77 -2.29 28.07 45.38
C MET A 77 -1.93 28.42 46.83
N ARG A 78 -0.88 29.24 47.04
CA ARG A 78 -0.49 29.77 48.36
C ARG A 78 -1.18 31.10 48.70
N SER A 79 -1.88 31.71 47.75
CA SER A 79 -2.69 32.91 48.00
C SER A 79 -3.98 32.58 48.77
N ASP A 80 -4.68 33.64 49.21
CA ASP A 80 -5.71 33.64 50.25
C ASP A 80 -6.64 32.40 50.34
N PRO A 81 -7.02 31.97 51.56
CA PRO A 81 -7.96 30.87 51.80
C PRO A 81 -9.31 31.00 51.06
N GLU A 82 -9.74 32.23 50.76
CA GLU A 82 -10.97 32.50 49.99
C GLU A 82 -10.84 32.15 48.50
N HIS A 83 -9.65 32.35 47.90
CA HIS A 83 -9.41 31.98 46.51
C HIS A 83 -9.52 30.46 46.30
N LEU A 84 -9.02 29.69 47.25
CA LEU A 84 -9.09 28.23 47.22
C LEU A 84 -10.53 27.71 47.25
N LYS A 85 -11.43 28.34 48.03
CA LYS A 85 -12.85 27.99 48.08
C LYS A 85 -13.53 28.18 46.71
N ILE A 86 -13.21 29.27 46.01
CA ILE A 86 -13.72 29.54 44.66
C ILE A 86 -13.20 28.49 43.68
N LEU A 87 -11.92 28.13 43.80
CA LEU A 87 -11.30 27.12 42.94
C LEU A 87 -11.92 25.74 43.14
N ILE A 88 -12.19 25.35 44.39
CA ILE A 88 -12.89 24.12 44.73
C ILE A 88 -14.28 24.06 44.09
N LYS A 89 -15.06 25.14 44.14
CA LYS A 89 -16.38 25.21 43.47
C LYS A 89 -16.26 25.02 41.94
N LYS A 90 -15.22 25.58 41.32
CA LYS A 90 -14.93 25.38 39.89
C LYS A 90 -14.57 23.92 39.59
N VAL A 91 -13.75 23.29 40.43
CA VAL A 91 -13.38 21.86 40.34
C VAL A 91 -14.62 20.97 40.44
N GLU A 92 -15.50 21.20 41.40
CA GLU A 92 -16.76 20.44 41.56
C GLU A 92 -17.65 20.54 40.31
N LYS A 93 -17.85 21.77 39.80
CA LYS A 93 -18.60 22.01 38.56
C LYS A 93 -17.97 21.28 37.37
N TRP A 94 -16.64 21.27 37.28
CA TRP A 94 -15.91 20.57 36.23
C TRP A 94 -16.08 19.05 36.33
N LEU A 95 -15.99 18.49 37.54
CA LEU A 95 -16.16 17.05 37.79
C LEU A 95 -17.57 16.58 37.40
N LEU A 96 -18.61 17.36 37.73
CA LEU A 96 -19.98 17.08 37.28
C LEU A 96 -20.09 17.05 35.76
N ARG A 97 -19.55 18.07 35.06
CA ARG A 97 -19.52 18.12 33.59
C ARG A 97 -18.70 16.99 32.98
N ALA A 98 -17.60 16.57 33.62
CA ALA A 98 -16.79 15.44 33.16
C ALA A 98 -17.55 14.12 33.29
N ARG A 99 -18.28 13.91 34.39
CA ARG A 99 -19.13 12.74 34.61
C ARG A 99 -20.27 12.66 33.60
N TRP A 100 -20.94 13.77 33.33
CA TRP A 100 -21.99 13.85 32.30
C TRP A 100 -21.46 13.53 30.90
N ARG A 101 -20.33 14.12 30.52
CA ARG A 101 -19.67 13.80 29.24
C ARG A 101 -19.33 12.31 29.15
N LYS A 102 -18.82 11.70 30.23
CA LYS A 102 -18.53 10.26 30.27
C LYS A 102 -19.79 9.44 29.96
N VAL A 103 -20.92 9.74 30.58
CA VAL A 103 -22.20 9.04 30.33
C VAL A 103 -22.68 9.25 28.88
N GLN A 104 -22.61 10.48 28.36
CA GLN A 104 -22.97 10.78 26.98
C GLN A 104 -22.12 9.98 25.97
N TRP A 105 -20.80 9.94 26.16
CA TRP A 105 -19.88 9.16 25.33
C TRP A 105 -20.13 7.65 25.42
N THR A 106 -20.44 7.14 26.60
CA THR A 106 -20.83 5.73 26.78
C THR A 106 -22.12 5.42 26.02
N SER A 107 -23.16 6.24 26.17
CA SER A 107 -24.43 6.06 25.45
C SER A 107 -24.24 6.10 23.93
N TYR A 108 -23.50 7.10 23.43
CA TYR A 108 -23.15 7.19 22.02
C TYR A 108 -22.39 5.95 21.51
N SER A 109 -21.45 5.43 22.31
CA SER A 109 -20.69 4.23 21.95
C SER A 109 -21.58 2.99 21.83
N VAL A 110 -22.54 2.82 22.74
CA VAL A 110 -23.53 1.74 22.68
C VAL A 110 -24.40 1.85 21.42
N ILE A 111 -24.90 3.06 21.11
CA ILE A 111 -25.70 3.30 19.89
C ILE A 111 -24.87 2.96 18.64
N ARG A 112 -23.61 3.40 18.59
CA ARG A 112 -22.72 3.12 17.47
C ARG A 112 -22.48 1.62 17.28
N LEU A 113 -22.30 0.87 18.37
CA LEU A 113 -22.15 -0.60 18.32
C LEU A 113 -23.43 -1.29 17.84
N LYS A 114 -24.61 -0.90 18.36
CA LYS A 114 -25.92 -1.38 17.89
C LYS A 114 -26.07 -1.20 16.38
N ASN A 115 -25.81 0.01 15.89
CA ASN A 115 -25.93 0.33 14.46
C ASN A 115 -24.92 -0.46 13.62
N LYS A 116 -23.71 -0.71 14.14
CA LYS A 116 -22.72 -1.55 13.47
C LYS A 116 -23.18 -3.01 13.36
N MET A 117 -23.80 -3.57 14.39
CA MET A 117 -24.35 -4.93 14.36
C MET A 117 -25.48 -5.06 13.32
N LEU A 118 -26.40 -4.08 13.28
CA LEU A 118 -27.47 -4.04 12.27
C LEU A 118 -26.92 -3.94 10.84
N TRP A 119 -25.93 -3.08 10.63
CA TRP A 119 -25.25 -2.98 9.33
C TRP A 119 -24.61 -4.32 8.93
N ARG A 120 -23.91 -5.00 9.85
CA ARG A 120 -23.32 -6.32 9.57
C ARG A 120 -24.38 -7.37 9.22
N ARG A 121 -25.52 -7.38 9.92
CA ARG A 121 -26.66 -8.26 9.61
C ARG A 121 -27.14 -8.07 8.17
N GLN A 122 -27.28 -6.82 7.71
CA GLN A 122 -27.66 -6.54 6.32
C GLN A 122 -26.63 -7.08 5.31
N GLN A 123 -25.33 -6.95 5.61
CA GLN A 123 -24.29 -7.53 4.75
C GLN A 123 -24.36 -9.06 4.70
N TYR A 124 -24.63 -9.73 5.82
CA TYR A 124 -24.83 -11.19 5.84
C TYR A 124 -26.03 -11.62 5.00
N ILE A 125 -27.16 -10.92 5.12
CA ILE A 125 -28.36 -11.18 4.30
C ILE A 125 -28.02 -11.01 2.82
N CYS A 126 -27.24 -9.98 2.46
CA CYS A 126 -26.77 -9.75 1.10
C CYS A 126 -25.94 -10.94 0.58
N ILE A 127 -25.00 -11.46 1.35
CA ILE A 127 -24.19 -12.62 0.95
C ILE A 127 -25.08 -13.86 0.81
N GLN A 128 -25.96 -14.11 1.77
CA GLN A 128 -26.88 -15.26 1.77
C GLN A 128 -27.80 -15.26 0.54
N ARG A 129 -28.41 -14.12 0.18
CA ARG A 129 -29.28 -14.04 -1.01
C ARG A 129 -28.51 -14.28 -2.30
N HIS A 130 -27.29 -13.75 -2.42
CA HIS A 130 -26.47 -13.95 -3.61
C HIS A 130 -26.06 -15.41 -3.75
N PHE A 131 -25.65 -16.05 -2.65
CA PHE A 131 -25.27 -17.45 -2.65
C PHE A 131 -26.47 -18.38 -2.94
N ARG A 132 -27.62 -18.16 -2.28
CA ARG A 132 -28.85 -18.91 -2.56
C ARG A 132 -29.28 -18.76 -4.02
N GLY A 133 -29.24 -17.53 -4.55
CA GLY A 133 -29.54 -17.25 -5.95
C GLY A 133 -28.56 -17.89 -6.93
N TRP A 134 -27.25 -17.86 -6.64
CA TRP A 134 -26.23 -18.53 -7.44
C TRP A 134 -26.43 -20.05 -7.44
N ARG A 135 -26.66 -20.66 -6.28
CA ARG A 135 -26.91 -22.11 -6.16
C ARG A 135 -28.13 -22.52 -6.98
N ALA A 136 -29.25 -21.80 -6.84
CA ALA A 136 -30.47 -22.06 -7.60
C ALA A 136 -30.24 -21.92 -9.12
N ARG A 137 -29.54 -20.86 -9.56
CA ARG A 137 -29.20 -20.68 -10.98
C ARG A 137 -28.28 -21.78 -11.49
N ARG A 138 -27.23 -22.13 -10.75
CA ARG A 138 -26.30 -23.20 -11.14
C ARG A 138 -27.02 -24.54 -11.31
N LEU A 139 -28.03 -24.80 -10.48
CA LEU A 139 -28.82 -26.02 -10.51
C LEU A 139 -29.84 -26.05 -11.67
N HIS A 140 -30.57 -24.96 -11.89
CA HIS A 140 -31.74 -24.96 -12.76
C HIS A 140 -31.52 -24.30 -14.13
N VAL A 141 -30.55 -23.41 -14.31
CA VAL A 141 -30.30 -22.73 -15.60
C VAL A 141 -29.98 -23.72 -16.72
N PRO A 142 -29.08 -24.71 -16.54
CA PRO A 142 -28.80 -25.68 -17.60
C PRO A 142 -30.06 -26.44 -18.04
N ARG A 143 -30.92 -26.80 -17.07
CA ARG A 143 -32.21 -27.46 -17.32
C ARG A 143 -33.16 -26.58 -18.11
N LEU A 144 -33.32 -25.31 -17.72
CA LEU A 144 -34.21 -24.37 -18.41
C LEU A 144 -33.72 -24.05 -19.84
N VAL A 145 -32.40 -23.94 -20.03
CA VAL A 145 -31.80 -23.75 -21.36
C VAL A 145 -32.01 -24.99 -22.22
N GLY A 146 -31.75 -26.19 -21.69
CA GLY A 146 -31.99 -27.45 -22.39
C GLY A 146 -33.46 -27.63 -22.76
N LEU A 147 -34.38 -27.36 -21.82
CA LEU A 147 -35.82 -27.39 -22.07
C LEU A 147 -36.20 -26.43 -23.21
N ARG A 148 -35.68 -25.19 -23.19
CA ARG A 148 -35.94 -24.22 -24.26
C ARG A 148 -35.44 -24.73 -25.63
N LYS A 149 -34.26 -25.34 -25.68
CA LYS A 149 -33.72 -25.93 -26.93
C LYS A 149 -34.64 -27.03 -27.47
N VAL A 150 -35.08 -27.95 -26.62
CA VAL A 150 -35.96 -29.07 -27.03
C VAL A 150 -37.34 -28.57 -27.43
N VAL A 151 -37.91 -27.60 -26.71
CA VAL A 151 -39.21 -26.98 -27.06
C VAL A 151 -39.13 -26.24 -28.40
N ASN A 152 -38.00 -25.62 -28.74
CA ASN A 152 -37.83 -25.00 -30.06
C ASN A 152 -37.94 -26.01 -31.21
N LEU A 153 -37.55 -27.28 -31.00
CA LEU A 153 -37.71 -28.34 -32.02
C LEU A 153 -39.19 -28.60 -32.35
N LEU A 154 -40.10 -28.50 -31.36
CA LEU A 154 -41.54 -28.58 -31.64
C LEU A 154 -42.02 -27.46 -32.57
N THR A 155 -41.45 -26.26 -32.43
CA THR A 155 -41.79 -25.12 -33.31
C THR A 155 -41.27 -25.35 -34.73
N GLN A 156 -40.09 -25.97 -34.88
CA GLN A 156 -39.54 -26.34 -36.18
C GLN A 156 -40.35 -27.47 -36.83
N LEU A 157 -40.80 -28.45 -36.03
CA LEU A 157 -41.66 -29.53 -36.47
C LEU A 157 -43.00 -29.03 -37.06
N GLY A 158 -43.57 -27.95 -36.53
CA GLY A 158 -44.76 -27.33 -37.11
C GLY A 158 -44.57 -26.98 -38.60
N ARG A 159 -43.41 -26.41 -38.95
CA ARG A 159 -43.06 -26.10 -40.35
C ARG A 159 -42.79 -27.37 -41.18
N LEU A 160 -42.21 -28.40 -40.58
CA LEU A 160 -42.00 -29.69 -41.24
C LEU A 160 -43.32 -30.39 -41.55
N ARG A 161 -44.29 -30.31 -40.64
CA ARG A 161 -45.65 -30.83 -40.84
C ARG A 161 -46.33 -30.13 -42.03
N GLU A 162 -46.21 -28.81 -42.14
CA GLU A 162 -46.71 -28.04 -43.30
C GLU A 162 -46.04 -28.49 -44.61
N MET A 163 -44.70 -28.57 -44.65
CA MET A 163 -43.98 -29.01 -45.86
C MET A 163 -44.35 -30.44 -46.28
N THR A 164 -44.56 -31.33 -45.31
CA THR A 164 -44.99 -32.71 -45.54
C THR A 164 -46.43 -32.76 -46.05
N GLY A 165 -47.29 -31.85 -45.61
CA GLY A 165 -48.68 -31.76 -46.07
C GLY A 165 -48.84 -31.44 -47.56
N VAL A 166 -47.83 -30.83 -48.19
CA VAL A 166 -47.82 -30.45 -49.61
C VAL A 166 -47.38 -31.59 -50.54
N LEU A 167 -46.77 -32.66 -50.01
CA LEU A 167 -46.34 -33.82 -50.80
C LEU A 167 -47.54 -34.58 -51.39
N LYS A 168 -47.39 -35.04 -52.63
CA LYS A 168 -48.44 -35.79 -53.35
C LYS A 168 -48.31 -37.29 -53.11
N ASP A 169 -47.08 -37.81 -53.18
CA ASP A 169 -46.75 -39.22 -53.01
C ASP A 169 -46.16 -39.47 -51.60
N ASN A 170 -46.42 -40.65 -51.01
CA ASN A 170 -45.90 -41.06 -49.69
C ASN A 170 -46.20 -40.11 -48.51
N ARG A 171 -47.15 -39.17 -48.66
CA ARG A 171 -47.54 -38.20 -47.63
C ARG A 171 -47.90 -38.83 -46.29
N ARG A 172 -48.68 -39.92 -46.30
CA ARG A 172 -49.11 -40.63 -45.07
C ARG A 172 -47.92 -41.22 -44.31
N GLU A 173 -46.98 -41.83 -45.01
CA GLU A 173 -45.75 -42.40 -44.44
C GLU A 173 -44.90 -41.30 -43.77
N MET A 174 -44.74 -40.16 -44.43
CA MET A 174 -43.96 -39.03 -43.91
C MET A 174 -44.64 -38.37 -42.71
N LEU A 175 -45.96 -38.21 -42.72
CA LEU A 175 -46.71 -37.66 -41.57
C LEU A 175 -46.57 -38.55 -40.34
N LEU A 176 -46.62 -39.87 -40.48
CA LEU A 176 -46.39 -40.81 -39.37
C LEU A 176 -44.97 -40.68 -38.79
N LYS A 177 -43.95 -40.46 -39.63
CA LYS A 177 -42.58 -40.22 -39.17
C LYS A 177 -42.46 -38.89 -38.41
N VAL A 178 -43.13 -37.83 -38.87
CA VAL A 178 -43.19 -36.52 -38.19
C VAL A 178 -43.89 -36.64 -36.84
N GLU A 179 -45.04 -37.32 -36.77
CA GLU A 179 -45.77 -37.56 -35.52
C GLU A 179 -44.96 -38.41 -34.52
N LYS A 180 -44.23 -39.42 -35.00
CA LYS A 180 -43.32 -40.21 -34.16
C LYS A 180 -42.21 -39.33 -33.56
N HIS A 181 -41.63 -38.42 -34.36
CA HIS A 181 -40.62 -37.50 -33.88
C HIS A 181 -41.18 -36.50 -32.86
N GLU A 182 -42.40 -36.01 -33.08
CA GLU A 182 -43.12 -35.14 -32.12
C GLU A 182 -43.35 -35.84 -30.77
N LYS A 183 -43.78 -37.11 -30.78
CA LYS A 183 -43.91 -37.93 -29.57
C LYS A 183 -42.56 -38.08 -28.84
N ASN A 184 -41.47 -38.32 -29.58
CA ASN A 184 -40.12 -38.43 -28.98
C ASN A 184 -39.65 -37.12 -28.32
N ILE A 185 -39.95 -35.97 -28.93
CA ILE A 185 -39.65 -34.65 -28.36
C ILE A 185 -40.46 -34.42 -27.09
N ASN A 186 -41.78 -34.69 -27.11
CA ASN A 186 -42.65 -34.54 -25.93
C ASN A 186 -42.20 -35.43 -24.76
N LEU A 187 -41.85 -36.69 -25.03
CA LEU A 187 -41.29 -37.59 -24.01
C LEU A 187 -39.98 -37.03 -23.42
N SER A 188 -39.14 -36.39 -24.24
CA SER A 188 -37.89 -35.78 -23.79
C SER A 188 -38.15 -34.50 -22.97
N ILE A 189 -39.17 -33.73 -23.32
CA ILE A 189 -39.65 -32.57 -22.55
C ILE A 189 -40.13 -33.03 -21.16
N ASP A 190 -40.93 -34.09 -21.11
CA ASP A 190 -41.45 -34.61 -19.84
C ASP A 190 -40.32 -35.14 -18.97
N LYS A 191 -39.35 -35.88 -19.54
CA LYS A 191 -38.13 -36.29 -18.82
C LYS A 191 -37.35 -35.11 -18.23
N ILE A 192 -37.24 -33.99 -18.95
CA ILE A 192 -36.55 -32.77 -18.46
C ILE A 192 -37.39 -32.02 -17.42
N LYS A 193 -38.72 -32.07 -17.52
CA LYS A 193 -39.65 -31.44 -16.57
C LYS A 193 -39.77 -32.20 -15.26
N VAL A 194 -39.72 -33.53 -15.29
CA VAL A 194 -39.76 -34.38 -14.08
C VAL A 194 -38.58 -34.02 -13.19
N PHE A 195 -38.91 -33.24 -12.17
CA PHE A 195 -38.03 -32.86 -11.07
C PHE A 195 -38.75 -33.37 -9.83
N THR A 196 -38.39 -34.57 -9.38
CA THR A 196 -38.80 -34.99 -8.05
C THR A 196 -38.12 -34.07 -7.06
N CYS A 197 -38.91 -33.11 -6.56
CA CYS A 197 -38.54 -32.30 -5.42
C CYS A 197 -38.29 -33.24 -4.24
N ALA A 198 -37.22 -33.03 -3.48
CA ALA A 198 -36.77 -33.85 -2.35
C ALA A 198 -37.80 -34.04 -1.19
N LEU A 199 -39.04 -33.59 -1.35
CA LEU A 199 -40.18 -33.87 -0.46
C LEU A 199 -40.91 -35.19 -0.80
N ALA A 200 -40.68 -35.79 -1.98
CA ALA A 200 -41.14 -37.14 -2.28
C ALA A 200 -40.06 -38.13 -1.80
N GLN A 201 -40.24 -38.68 -0.61
CA GLN A 201 -39.40 -39.76 -0.09
C GLN A 201 -39.38 -40.92 -1.09
N GLN A 202 -38.18 -41.44 -1.36
CA GLN A 202 -37.87 -42.72 -2.05
C GLN A 202 -37.51 -42.75 -3.55
N LEU A 203 -37.19 -41.64 -4.21
CA LEU A 203 -36.53 -41.71 -5.53
C LEU A 203 -35.24 -40.87 -5.54
N PRO A 204 -34.10 -41.40 -6.05
CA PRO A 204 -32.84 -40.67 -6.05
C PRO A 204 -32.98 -39.36 -6.83
N ASN A 205 -32.43 -38.29 -6.23
CA ASN A 205 -32.32 -36.94 -6.80
C ASN A 205 -31.48 -36.94 -8.10
N THR A 206 -32.03 -37.40 -9.22
CA THR A 206 -31.36 -37.27 -10.52
C THR A 206 -31.90 -36.04 -11.24
N ILE A 207 -31.37 -34.88 -10.85
CA ILE A 207 -31.34 -33.74 -11.77
C ILE A 207 -30.50 -34.20 -12.96
N LEU A 208 -31.15 -34.37 -14.11
CA LEU A 208 -30.47 -34.73 -15.36
C LEU A 208 -29.28 -33.79 -15.56
N GLU A 209 -28.09 -34.37 -15.65
CA GLU A 209 -26.89 -33.58 -15.90
C GLU A 209 -27.02 -32.83 -17.22
N GLY A 210 -26.44 -31.64 -17.29
CA GLY A 210 -26.40 -30.84 -18.52
C GLY A 210 -25.87 -31.62 -19.73
N ARG A 211 -24.94 -32.55 -19.51
CA ARG A 211 -24.40 -33.43 -20.55
C ARG A 211 -25.44 -34.38 -21.13
N VAL A 212 -26.22 -35.03 -20.27
CA VAL A 212 -27.28 -35.96 -20.69
C VAL A 212 -28.37 -35.21 -21.45
N MET A 213 -28.75 -34.01 -20.98
CA MET A 213 -29.70 -33.15 -21.71
C MET A 213 -29.18 -32.71 -23.07
N GLU A 214 -27.90 -32.38 -23.19
CA GLU A 214 -27.30 -32.03 -24.48
C GLU A 214 -27.22 -33.23 -25.43
N GLN A 215 -26.93 -34.43 -24.93
CA GLN A 215 -26.95 -35.67 -25.71
C GLN A 215 -28.36 -35.99 -26.23
N MET A 216 -29.38 -35.90 -25.37
CA MET A 216 -30.78 -36.07 -25.78
C MET A 216 -31.15 -35.06 -26.86
N TYR A 217 -30.77 -33.79 -26.70
CA TYR A 217 -31.02 -32.76 -27.70
C TYR A 217 -30.32 -33.05 -29.04
N ARG A 218 -29.05 -33.48 -29.03
CA ARG A 218 -28.32 -33.84 -30.25
C ARG A 218 -28.95 -35.02 -30.98
N SER A 219 -29.37 -36.05 -30.24
CA SER A 219 -30.05 -37.20 -30.84
C SER A 219 -31.38 -36.79 -31.50
N LEU A 220 -32.15 -35.90 -30.87
CA LEU A 220 -33.36 -35.36 -31.48
C LEU A 220 -33.05 -34.51 -32.72
N LEU A 221 -32.03 -33.67 -32.67
CA LEU A 221 -31.59 -32.88 -33.83
C LEU A 221 -31.18 -33.77 -35.01
N GLU A 222 -30.41 -34.83 -34.77
CA GLU A 222 -30.01 -35.76 -35.82
C GLU A 222 -31.22 -36.45 -36.46
N GLN A 223 -32.21 -36.84 -35.65
CA GLN A 223 -33.48 -37.37 -36.16
C GLN A 223 -34.24 -36.34 -36.99
N GLU A 224 -34.30 -35.08 -36.55
CA GLU A 224 -34.95 -34.00 -37.30
C GLU A 224 -34.24 -33.71 -38.62
N GLU A 225 -32.90 -33.66 -38.62
CA GLU A 225 -32.10 -33.43 -39.83
C GLU A 225 -32.29 -34.53 -40.88
N VAL A 226 -32.35 -35.79 -40.46
CA VAL A 226 -32.64 -36.92 -41.35
C VAL A 226 -34.03 -36.78 -41.96
N LEU A 227 -35.04 -36.42 -41.15
CA LEU A 227 -36.41 -36.19 -41.64
C LEU A 227 -36.49 -35.02 -42.61
N ILE A 228 -35.82 -33.91 -42.32
CA ILE A 228 -35.73 -32.74 -43.22
C ILE A 228 -35.14 -33.16 -44.57
N LYS A 229 -34.02 -33.91 -44.56
CA LYS A 229 -33.36 -34.37 -45.79
C LYS A 229 -34.25 -35.33 -46.59
N ASP A 230 -34.93 -36.27 -45.93
CA ASP A 230 -35.86 -37.21 -46.58
C ASP A 230 -37.00 -36.44 -47.27
N ILE A 231 -37.69 -35.55 -46.54
CA ILE A 231 -38.78 -34.71 -47.06
C ILE A 231 -38.31 -33.82 -48.22
N GLN A 232 -37.15 -33.18 -48.11
CA GLN A 232 -36.59 -32.33 -49.17
C GLN A 232 -36.25 -33.13 -50.43
N SER A 233 -35.62 -34.30 -50.28
CA SER A 233 -35.25 -35.14 -51.42
C SER A 233 -36.48 -35.63 -52.19
N ARG A 234 -37.54 -36.03 -51.48
CA ARG A 234 -38.82 -36.46 -52.08
C ARG A 234 -39.52 -35.31 -52.78
N LYS A 235 -39.58 -34.13 -52.17
CA LYS A 235 -40.15 -32.93 -52.80
C LYS A 235 -39.43 -32.56 -54.10
N MET A 236 -38.09 -32.61 -54.10
CA MET A 236 -37.29 -32.33 -55.29
C MET A 236 -37.52 -33.37 -56.39
N ALA A 237 -37.74 -34.65 -56.02
CA ALA A 237 -38.08 -35.71 -56.96
C ALA A 237 -39.48 -35.52 -57.58
N GLU A 238 -40.48 -35.18 -56.77
CA GLU A 238 -41.84 -34.84 -57.25
C GLU A 238 -41.81 -33.65 -58.21
N ASP A 239 -41.13 -32.56 -57.85
CA ASP A 239 -41.01 -31.37 -58.70
C ASP A 239 -40.28 -31.68 -60.03
N ALA A 240 -39.26 -32.55 -60.00
CA ALA A 240 -38.54 -33.00 -61.19
C ALA A 240 -39.42 -33.88 -62.09
N ALA A 241 -40.19 -34.80 -61.50
CA ALA A 241 -41.13 -35.66 -62.21
C ALA A 241 -42.29 -34.85 -62.83
N GLU A 242 -42.84 -33.88 -62.10
CA GLU A 242 -43.87 -32.99 -62.62
C GLU A 242 -43.34 -32.13 -63.78
N LYS A 243 -42.11 -31.65 -63.67
CA LYS A 243 -41.44 -30.92 -64.75
C LYS A 243 -41.19 -31.81 -65.97
N ALA A 244 -40.82 -33.08 -65.78
CA ALA A 244 -40.66 -34.04 -66.86
C ALA A 244 -42.00 -34.35 -67.55
N ARG A 245 -43.08 -34.58 -66.78
CA ARG A 245 -44.44 -34.75 -67.33
C ARG A 245 -44.90 -33.55 -68.15
N LYS A 246 -44.66 -32.32 -67.67
CA LYS A 246 -44.99 -31.09 -68.41
C LYS A 246 -44.19 -30.94 -69.72
N ILE A 247 -42.95 -31.40 -69.76
CA ILE A 247 -42.14 -31.41 -70.99
C ILE A 247 -42.65 -32.45 -71.98
N GLN A 248 -43.09 -33.63 -71.51
CA GLN A 248 -43.58 -34.72 -72.34
C GLN A 248 -44.95 -34.41 -72.97
N VAL A 249 -45.85 -33.76 -72.22
CA VAL A 249 -47.15 -33.28 -72.73
C VAL A 249 -47.00 -32.08 -73.68
N GLY A 250 -45.93 -31.28 -73.53
CA GLY A 250 -45.67 -30.10 -74.35
C GLY A 250 -45.11 -30.37 -75.77
N VAL A 251 -44.85 -31.63 -76.13
CA VAL A 251 -44.30 -32.01 -77.46
C VAL A 251 -45.38 -32.57 -78.40
N GLY A 252 -46.63 -32.74 -77.96
CA GLY A 252 -47.72 -33.37 -78.72
C GLY A 252 -48.66 -32.45 -79.52
N SER A 253 -48.36 -31.17 -79.71
CA SER A 253 -49.30 -30.26 -80.39
C SER A 253 -48.57 -29.14 -81.15
N CYS A 254 -48.70 -29.17 -82.49
CA CYS A 254 -48.79 -28.04 -83.45
C CYS A 254 -47.98 -28.27 -84.75
N LEU A 255 -48.67 -28.73 -85.81
CA LEU A 255 -48.33 -28.52 -87.23
C LEU A 255 -49.47 -27.73 -87.89
N GLY A 256 -49.16 -26.68 -88.66
CA GLY A 256 -50.11 -25.86 -89.44
C GLY A 256 -49.58 -24.46 -89.80
N PRO A 257 -49.41 -24.07 -91.10
CA PRO A 257 -48.60 -22.92 -91.51
C PRO A 257 -49.43 -21.76 -92.11
N CYS A 258 -49.65 -20.67 -91.37
CA CYS A 258 -49.77 -19.28 -91.90
C CYS A 258 -50.13 -18.25 -90.79
N SER A 259 -49.26 -18.12 -89.80
CA SER A 259 -49.19 -16.92 -88.92
C SER A 259 -47.74 -16.68 -88.46
N ASP A 260 -46.82 -17.29 -89.20
CA ASP A 260 -45.54 -17.74 -88.69
C ASP A 260 -44.50 -16.62 -88.66
N ARG A 261 -44.63 -15.60 -89.52
CA ARG A 261 -43.66 -14.48 -89.57
C ARG A 261 -43.85 -13.48 -88.43
N ILE A 262 -45.09 -13.13 -88.08
CA ILE A 262 -45.40 -12.17 -87.02
C ILE A 262 -45.25 -12.83 -85.64
N ILE A 263 -45.71 -14.08 -85.50
CA ILE A 263 -45.50 -14.87 -84.29
C ILE A 263 -44.01 -15.16 -84.11
N LYS A 264 -43.23 -15.57 -85.13
CA LYS A 264 -41.77 -15.72 -85.00
C LYS A 264 -41.10 -14.42 -84.59
N LYS A 265 -41.49 -13.25 -85.12
CA LYS A 265 -40.87 -11.96 -84.74
C LYS A 265 -41.17 -11.59 -83.27
N LYS A 266 -42.42 -11.70 -82.83
CA LYS A 266 -42.80 -11.44 -81.41
C LYS A 266 -42.28 -12.53 -80.46
N PHE A 267 -42.24 -13.79 -80.88
CA PHE A 267 -41.69 -14.91 -80.12
C PHE A 267 -40.16 -14.81 -80.01
N ASN A 268 -39.47 -14.34 -81.05
CA ASN A 268 -38.02 -14.12 -81.03
C ASN A 268 -37.66 -12.91 -80.16
N GLN A 269 -38.42 -11.81 -80.23
CA GLN A 269 -38.29 -10.68 -79.30
C GLN A 269 -38.58 -11.09 -77.85
N MET A 270 -39.63 -11.87 -77.60
CA MET A 270 -39.95 -12.39 -76.26
C MET A 270 -38.92 -13.42 -75.76
N LYS A 271 -38.33 -14.24 -76.64
CA LYS A 271 -37.19 -15.12 -76.31
C LYS A 271 -35.95 -14.30 -75.93
N ILE A 272 -35.63 -13.25 -76.69
CA ILE A 272 -34.50 -12.35 -76.39
C ILE A 272 -34.75 -11.63 -75.06
N TRP A 273 -35.96 -11.13 -74.82
CA TRP A 273 -36.33 -10.46 -73.57
C TRP A 273 -36.26 -11.41 -72.37
N LYS A 274 -36.86 -12.62 -72.44
CA LYS A 274 -36.76 -13.65 -71.39
C LYS A 274 -35.33 -14.15 -71.16
N LYS A 275 -34.50 -14.18 -72.21
CA LYS A 275 -33.07 -14.54 -72.10
C LYS A 275 -32.29 -13.44 -71.38
N LYS A 276 -32.50 -12.17 -71.74
CA LYS A 276 -31.93 -11.00 -71.05
C LYS A 276 -32.38 -10.95 -69.59
N GLU A 277 -33.67 -11.14 -69.30
CA GLU A 277 -34.21 -11.13 -67.94
C GLU A 277 -33.65 -12.28 -67.08
N LYS A 278 -33.51 -13.50 -67.64
CA LYS A 278 -32.85 -14.62 -66.95
C LYS A 278 -31.36 -14.37 -66.73
N GLU A 279 -30.69 -13.78 -67.70
CA GLU A 279 -29.27 -13.43 -67.59
C GLU A 279 -29.05 -12.33 -66.55
N GLU A 280 -29.94 -11.36 -66.48
CA GLU A 280 -29.92 -10.29 -65.49
C GLU A 280 -30.25 -10.81 -64.09
N LYS A 281 -31.23 -11.72 -63.94
CA LYS A 281 -31.47 -12.46 -62.68
C LYS A 281 -30.26 -13.30 -62.27
N ARG A 282 -29.57 -13.97 -63.21
CA ARG A 282 -28.31 -14.70 -62.95
C ARG A 282 -27.19 -13.76 -62.52
N LYS A 283 -27.01 -12.62 -63.19
CA LYS A 283 -26.02 -11.58 -62.85
C LYS A 283 -26.32 -10.97 -61.48
N ASN A 284 -27.57 -10.68 -61.16
CA ASN A 284 -27.98 -10.11 -59.88
C ASN A 284 -27.80 -11.14 -58.74
N TYR A 285 -28.16 -12.41 -58.96
CA TYR A 285 -27.91 -13.50 -58.01
C TYR A 285 -26.40 -13.72 -57.79
N ALA A 286 -25.59 -13.69 -58.85
CA ALA A 286 -24.13 -13.77 -58.77
C ALA A 286 -23.54 -12.57 -58.01
N ARG A 287 -24.03 -11.35 -58.25
CA ARG A 287 -23.59 -10.12 -57.55
C ARG A 287 -23.95 -10.15 -56.06
N LYS A 288 -25.17 -10.59 -55.71
CA LYS A 288 -25.59 -10.82 -54.31
C LYS A 288 -24.76 -11.90 -53.63
N ARG A 289 -24.46 -13.01 -54.31
CA ARG A 289 -23.61 -14.09 -53.80
C ARG A 289 -22.16 -13.64 -53.58
N LYS A 290 -21.61 -12.81 -54.49
CA LYS A 290 -20.27 -12.23 -54.37
C LYS A 290 -20.19 -11.25 -53.19
N LYS A 291 -21.17 -10.33 -53.05
CA LYS A 291 -21.28 -9.44 -51.88
C LYS A 291 -21.40 -10.21 -50.56
N LYS A 292 -22.19 -11.28 -50.51
CA LYS A 292 -22.31 -12.13 -49.30
C LYS A 292 -20.99 -12.81 -48.94
N ARG A 293 -20.24 -13.32 -49.93
CA ARG A 293 -18.91 -13.92 -49.74
C ARG A 293 -17.86 -12.90 -49.31
N GLU A 294 -17.89 -11.69 -49.85
CA GLU A 294 -17.00 -10.59 -49.44
C GLU A 294 -17.28 -10.15 -48.00
N LEU A 295 -18.55 -9.94 -47.65
CA LEU A 295 -18.95 -9.59 -46.28
C LEU A 295 -18.56 -10.70 -45.27
N GLU A 296 -18.71 -11.97 -45.64
CA GLU A 296 -18.30 -13.10 -44.80
C GLU A 296 -16.77 -13.18 -44.64
N ARG A 297 -16.00 -12.96 -45.72
CA ARG A 297 -14.53 -12.86 -45.66
C ARG A 297 -14.07 -11.70 -44.78
N GLU A 298 -14.74 -10.56 -44.87
CA GLU A 298 -14.42 -9.38 -44.05
C GLU A 298 -14.74 -9.63 -42.58
N ARG A 299 -15.88 -10.28 -42.27
CA ARG A 299 -16.20 -10.71 -40.91
C ARG A 299 -15.18 -11.72 -40.38
N ARG A 300 -14.76 -12.71 -41.19
CA ARG A 300 -13.71 -13.68 -40.83
C ARG A 300 -12.38 -12.98 -40.54
N LYS A 301 -11.93 -12.06 -41.38
CA LYS A 301 -10.72 -11.24 -41.16
C LYS A 301 -10.81 -10.40 -39.88
N LYS A 302 -11.97 -9.77 -39.62
CA LYS A 302 -12.20 -9.02 -38.38
C LYS A 302 -12.17 -9.92 -37.14
N THR A 303 -12.72 -11.14 -37.23
CA THR A 303 -12.67 -12.11 -36.12
C THR A 303 -11.29 -12.70 -35.89
N THR A 304 -10.51 -12.99 -36.93
CA THR A 304 -9.14 -13.51 -36.79
C THR A 304 -8.23 -12.46 -36.17
N VAL A 305 -8.25 -11.23 -36.67
CA VAL A 305 -7.47 -10.11 -36.10
C VAL A 305 -7.85 -9.84 -34.65
N ARG A 306 -9.13 -9.90 -34.30
CA ARG A 306 -9.58 -9.73 -32.90
C ARG A 306 -9.12 -10.89 -32.00
N CYS A 307 -9.13 -12.13 -32.51
CA CYS A 307 -8.65 -13.29 -31.79
C CYS A 307 -7.12 -13.25 -31.59
N GLU A 308 -6.36 -12.90 -32.63
CA GLU A 308 -4.90 -12.71 -32.55
C GLU A 308 -4.53 -11.60 -31.57
N LYS A 309 -5.22 -10.46 -31.62
CA LYS A 309 -4.99 -9.37 -30.67
C LYS A 309 -5.30 -9.79 -29.22
N ALA A 310 -6.34 -10.58 -29.00
CA ALA A 310 -6.67 -11.11 -27.67
C ALA A 310 -5.63 -12.13 -27.17
N LYS A 311 -5.12 -12.99 -28.06
CA LYS A 311 -4.04 -13.94 -27.74
C LYS A 311 -2.75 -13.22 -27.36
N MET A 312 -2.32 -12.23 -28.15
CA MET A 312 -1.14 -11.41 -27.87
C MET A 312 -1.27 -10.64 -26.54
N GLU A 313 -2.47 -10.14 -26.20
CA GLU A 313 -2.71 -9.45 -24.92
C GLU A 313 -2.69 -10.42 -23.73
N GLU A 314 -3.19 -11.64 -23.90
CA GLU A 314 -3.16 -12.68 -22.86
C GLU A 314 -1.73 -13.19 -22.62
N GLU A 315 -0.94 -13.35 -23.68
CA GLU A 315 0.48 -13.74 -23.60
C GLU A 315 1.31 -12.66 -22.89
N ARG A 316 1.16 -11.38 -23.25
CA ARG A 316 1.80 -10.27 -22.52
C ARG A 316 1.42 -10.20 -21.05
N LYS A 317 0.19 -10.59 -20.69
CA LYS A 317 -0.23 -10.68 -19.27
C LYS A 317 0.44 -11.84 -18.55
N ARG A 318 0.58 -13.01 -19.20
CA ARG A 318 1.28 -14.17 -18.63
C ARG A 318 2.77 -13.87 -18.43
N GLU A 319 3.42 -13.30 -19.43
CA GLU A 319 4.84 -12.88 -19.34
C GLU A 319 5.06 -11.86 -18.22
N ALA A 320 4.20 -10.84 -18.11
CA ALA A 320 4.29 -9.85 -17.04
C ALA A 320 4.07 -10.46 -15.63
N GLU A 321 3.17 -11.43 -15.50
CA GLU A 321 2.95 -12.13 -14.23
C GLU A 321 4.14 -13.04 -13.87
N GLU A 322 4.73 -13.70 -14.86
CA GLU A 322 5.91 -14.54 -14.69
C GLU A 322 7.14 -13.69 -14.33
N GLN A 323 7.34 -12.56 -14.99
CA GLN A 323 8.39 -11.60 -14.68
C GLN A 323 8.26 -11.05 -13.27
N LYS A 324 7.04 -10.70 -12.83
CA LYS A 324 6.79 -10.28 -11.46
C LYS A 324 7.11 -11.38 -10.44
N LYS A 325 6.80 -12.64 -10.74
CA LYS A 325 7.17 -13.79 -9.88
C LYS A 325 8.69 -13.96 -9.80
N ARG A 326 9.41 -13.81 -10.91
CA ARG A 326 10.88 -13.85 -10.94
C ARG A 326 11.50 -12.71 -10.14
N GLU A 327 10.98 -11.49 -10.27
CA GLU A 327 11.40 -10.33 -9.48
C GLU A 327 11.14 -10.52 -7.98
N GLU A 328 9.98 -11.06 -7.59
CA GLU A 328 9.68 -11.37 -6.19
C GLU A 328 10.60 -12.47 -5.62
N GLN A 329 10.97 -13.46 -6.43
CA GLN A 329 11.95 -14.49 -6.04
C GLN A 329 13.36 -13.90 -5.89
N GLN A 330 13.81 -13.07 -6.84
CA GLN A 330 15.09 -12.37 -6.75
C GLN A 330 15.14 -11.45 -5.53
N TYR A 331 14.07 -10.70 -5.24
CA TYR A 331 13.99 -9.87 -4.05
C TYR A 331 14.09 -10.68 -2.76
N LYS A 332 13.45 -11.86 -2.69
CA LYS A 332 13.57 -12.76 -1.53
C LYS A 332 14.99 -13.32 -1.37
N ILE A 333 15.65 -13.67 -2.47
CA ILE A 333 17.04 -14.15 -2.43
C ILE A 333 17.97 -13.02 -1.98
N GLN A 334 17.81 -11.82 -2.53
CA GLN A 334 18.58 -10.62 -2.16
C GLN A 334 18.43 -10.28 -0.68
N ALA A 335 17.19 -10.25 -0.18
CA ALA A 335 16.91 -9.97 1.24
C ALA A 335 17.49 -11.04 2.18
N ARG A 336 17.51 -12.32 1.75
CA ARG A 336 18.12 -13.41 2.51
C ARG A 336 19.64 -13.25 2.58
N LEU A 337 20.28 -12.93 1.46
CA LEU A 337 21.72 -12.69 1.38
C LEU A 337 22.15 -11.48 2.22
N GLU A 338 21.39 -10.39 2.18
CA GLU A 338 21.65 -9.20 3.01
C GLU A 338 21.50 -9.48 4.51
N ALA A 339 20.49 -10.27 4.90
CA ALA A 339 20.31 -10.67 6.30
C ALA A 339 21.47 -11.54 6.80
N GLU A 340 21.98 -12.46 5.97
CA GLU A 340 23.13 -13.31 6.28
C GLU A 340 24.42 -12.49 6.39
N MET A 341 24.67 -11.58 5.46
CA MET A 341 25.81 -10.66 5.53
C MET A 341 25.74 -9.72 6.75
N ALA A 342 24.54 -9.26 7.13
CA ALA A 342 24.36 -8.45 8.33
C ALA A 342 24.56 -9.26 9.63
N ALA A 343 24.17 -10.53 9.66
CA ALA A 343 24.46 -11.43 10.78
C ALA A 343 25.96 -11.67 10.93
N ARG A 344 26.66 -11.93 9.82
CA ARG A 344 28.12 -12.14 9.80
C ARG A 344 28.88 -10.90 10.28
N ARG A 345 28.46 -9.70 9.88
CA ARG A 345 29.03 -8.44 10.40
C ARG A 345 28.86 -8.27 11.90
N LYS A 346 27.68 -8.61 12.45
CA LYS A 346 27.45 -8.57 13.90
C LYS A 346 28.29 -9.59 14.66
N GLU A 347 28.50 -10.76 14.07
CA GLU A 347 29.35 -11.80 14.65
C GLU A 347 30.83 -11.40 14.64
N GLU A 348 31.30 -10.78 13.55
CA GLU A 348 32.65 -10.19 13.46
C GLU A 348 32.84 -9.02 14.45
N GLU A 349 31.83 -8.17 14.62
CA GLU A 349 31.85 -7.09 15.61
C GLU A 349 31.88 -7.64 17.05
N MET A 350 31.07 -8.68 17.34
CA MET A 350 31.12 -9.40 18.62
C MET A 350 32.50 -10.02 18.87
N LYS A 351 33.09 -10.70 17.87
CA LYS A 351 34.46 -11.25 18.00
C LYS A 351 35.49 -10.17 18.28
N ARG A 352 35.45 -9.04 17.56
CA ARG A 352 36.37 -7.91 17.82
C ARG A 352 36.22 -7.35 19.22
N THR A 353 34.99 -7.24 19.72
CA THR A 353 34.78 -6.78 21.11
C THR A 353 35.33 -7.76 22.14
N ILE A 354 35.23 -9.07 21.89
CA ILE A 354 35.80 -10.11 22.76
C ILE A 354 37.33 -10.08 22.71
N GLU A 355 37.93 -10.03 21.51
CA GLU A 355 39.39 -9.96 21.35
C GLU A 355 39.98 -8.69 21.98
N GLU A 356 39.29 -7.56 21.88
CA GLU A 356 39.70 -6.33 22.57
C GLU A 356 39.55 -6.44 24.09
N GLN A 357 38.53 -7.15 24.58
CA GLN A 357 38.37 -7.42 26.00
C GLN A 357 39.51 -8.32 26.51
N GLU A 358 39.82 -9.40 25.80
CA GLU A 358 40.93 -10.31 26.13
C GLU A 358 42.29 -9.61 26.09
N LYS A 359 42.52 -8.67 25.17
CA LYS A 359 43.74 -7.85 25.16
C LYS A 359 43.85 -6.95 26.39
N ARG A 360 42.75 -6.34 26.81
CA ARG A 360 42.71 -5.51 28.03
C ARG A 360 42.94 -6.36 29.28
N ASP A 361 42.36 -7.55 29.34
CA ASP A 361 42.55 -8.49 30.44
C ASP A 361 43.98 -9.07 30.47
N HIS A 362 44.58 -9.34 29.31
CA HIS A 362 45.99 -9.76 29.18
C HIS A 362 46.96 -8.64 29.60
N GLU A 363 46.69 -7.39 29.21
CA GLU A 363 47.47 -6.23 29.64
C GLU A 363 47.38 -6.01 31.15
N LEU A 364 46.19 -6.19 31.73
CA LEU A 364 45.96 -6.13 33.17
C LEU A 364 46.72 -7.23 33.91
N ALA A 365 46.69 -8.47 33.41
CA ALA A 365 47.44 -9.60 33.97
C ALA A 365 48.96 -9.37 33.93
N MET A 366 49.48 -8.77 32.86
CA MET A 366 50.90 -8.40 32.74
C MET A 366 51.33 -7.28 33.70
N ARG A 367 50.42 -6.38 34.08
CA ARG A 367 50.69 -5.36 35.12
C ARG A 367 50.68 -5.97 36.52
N ILE A 368 49.72 -6.84 36.81
CA ILE A 368 49.66 -7.58 38.08
C ILE A 368 50.95 -8.42 38.25
N ALA A 369 51.41 -9.11 37.20
CA ALA A 369 52.66 -9.86 37.24
C ALA A 369 53.93 -9.00 37.36
N LYS A 370 53.85 -7.69 37.07
CA LYS A 370 54.96 -6.74 37.24
C LYS A 370 54.97 -6.04 38.60
N ASP A 371 53.80 -5.90 39.23
CA ASP A 371 53.63 -5.28 40.55
C ASP A 371 53.86 -6.26 41.72
N ASP A 372 54.04 -7.57 41.46
CA ASP A 372 54.48 -8.58 42.45
C ASP A 372 55.99 -8.49 42.76
N GLY A 373 56.49 -7.27 42.94
CA GLY A 373 57.89 -6.95 43.17
C GLY A 373 58.12 -6.04 44.37
N GLN A 374 57.36 -6.19 45.46
CA GLN A 374 57.73 -5.77 46.83
C GLN A 374 56.56 -6.02 47.81
N PHE A 375 56.62 -7.12 48.56
CA PHE A 375 56.54 -7.15 50.03
C PHE A 375 56.75 -8.60 50.50
N VAL A 376 57.87 -8.81 51.19
CA VAL A 376 58.24 -10.03 51.90
C VAL A 376 58.23 -9.66 53.38
N GLU A 377 57.46 -10.37 54.20
CA GLU A 377 57.89 -10.79 55.54
C GLU A 377 57.10 -12.04 56.01
N ASP A 378 57.82 -12.90 56.74
CA ASP A 378 57.73 -14.36 56.86
C ASP A 378 56.76 -14.89 57.96
N PHE A 379 55.85 -15.85 57.66
CA PHE A 379 55.76 -17.29 58.07
C PHE A 379 55.36 -17.63 59.54
N PRO A 380 54.88 -18.85 59.92
CA PRO A 380 54.30 -20.05 59.21
C PRO A 380 53.04 -20.66 59.95
N PRO A 381 52.60 -21.94 59.78
CA PRO A 381 52.20 -22.70 58.57
C PRO A 381 50.83 -23.45 58.63
N VAL A 382 50.25 -23.68 57.44
CA VAL A 382 49.62 -24.91 56.88
C VAL A 382 48.30 -25.51 57.44
N GLY A 383 47.34 -25.65 56.50
CA GLY A 383 46.34 -26.72 56.38
C GLY A 383 44.89 -26.22 56.39
N VAL A 384 43.94 -26.63 55.54
CA VAL A 384 43.85 -27.74 54.60
C VAL A 384 42.48 -27.61 53.89
N ILE A 385 42.41 -28.00 52.60
CA ILE A 385 41.26 -28.71 51.97
C ILE A 385 40.04 -27.97 51.34
N GLN A 386 39.90 -28.27 50.03
CA GLN A 386 38.73 -28.74 49.26
C GLN A 386 37.80 -27.83 48.44
N GLN A 387 37.74 -28.26 47.17
CA GLN A 387 36.56 -28.57 46.35
C GLN A 387 35.73 -27.44 45.74
N GLN A 388 35.91 -27.37 44.41
CA GLN A 388 34.85 -27.22 43.41
C GLN A 388 33.49 -27.81 43.84
N LYS A 389 32.43 -26.98 43.80
CA LYS A 389 31.22 -27.27 43.00
C LYS A 389 30.30 -26.05 42.82
N ARG A 390 30.06 -25.74 41.55
CA ARG A 390 28.85 -25.16 40.90
C ARG A 390 28.19 -23.92 41.51
N LEU A 391 28.11 -22.89 40.66
CA LEU A 391 27.10 -21.83 40.76
C LEU A 391 26.09 -21.93 39.61
N VAL A 392 24.83 -21.82 40.02
CA VAL A 392 23.64 -21.50 39.22
C VAL A 392 23.47 -19.98 39.30
N ASP A 393 22.90 -19.42 38.24
CA ASP A 393 22.44 -18.05 38.02
C ASP A 393 22.21 -17.18 39.27
N SER A 394 22.60 -15.90 39.19
CA SER A 394 21.64 -14.77 39.20
C SER A 394 22.32 -13.43 39.53
N GLN A 395 22.14 -12.48 38.61
CA GLN A 395 21.75 -11.09 38.86
C GLN A 395 22.64 -10.15 39.71
N ASN A 396 23.06 -9.08 39.01
CA ASN A 396 22.67 -7.70 39.28
C ASN A 396 23.40 -6.92 40.40
N GLU A 397 23.69 -5.65 40.05
CA GLU A 397 23.79 -4.48 40.92
C GLU A 397 24.86 -4.47 42.03
N MET A 398 25.73 -3.45 42.01
CA MET A 398 25.65 -2.29 42.92
C MET A 398 26.83 -1.34 42.56
N LEU A 399 26.59 -0.15 42.01
CA LEU A 399 26.39 1.12 42.72
C LEU A 399 27.63 1.61 43.51
N VAL A 400 28.24 2.65 42.94
CA VAL A 400 28.59 3.94 43.60
C VAL A 400 29.70 3.97 44.64
N GLY A 401 30.67 4.86 44.34
CA GLY A 401 31.43 5.69 45.29
C GLY A 401 32.81 5.12 45.57
N GLY A 402 33.91 5.67 45.02
CA GLY A 402 34.57 6.91 45.50
C GLY A 402 35.65 6.50 46.53
N VAL A 403 36.90 6.96 46.57
CA VAL A 403 37.47 8.29 46.31
C VAL A 403 39.01 8.17 46.22
N GLY A 404 39.65 8.94 45.32
CA GLY A 404 40.89 9.72 45.54
C GLY A 404 42.28 9.05 45.63
N ALA A 405 43.22 9.44 44.75
CA ALA A 405 44.39 10.30 45.05
C ALA A 405 45.51 10.25 43.96
N VAL A 406 45.75 11.42 43.33
CA VAL A 406 47.02 12.13 42.97
C VAL A 406 48.20 11.43 42.23
N GLY A 407 48.57 11.96 41.04
CA GLY A 407 50.00 12.27 40.69
C GLY A 407 50.65 11.76 39.37
N ALA A 408 50.34 12.39 38.21
CA ALA A 408 51.17 12.77 37.02
C ALA A 408 52.23 11.82 36.33
N MET A 409 52.47 11.76 35.00
CA MET A 409 51.97 12.28 33.68
C MET A 409 52.61 11.39 32.56
N GLY A 410 52.08 11.15 31.35
CA GLY A 410 50.90 11.59 30.57
C GLY A 410 50.80 10.76 29.26
N ALA A 411 49.68 10.66 28.52
CA ALA A 411 48.51 11.53 28.41
C ALA A 411 47.21 10.80 28.78
N THR A 412 46.38 11.44 29.60
CA THR A 412 45.19 10.87 30.24
C THR A 412 43.99 11.80 30.06
N ASN A 413 42.80 11.26 29.74
CA ASN A 413 41.52 11.97 29.84
C ASN A 413 41.31 12.36 31.31
N LYS A 414 41.47 13.63 31.67
CA LYS A 414 41.60 14.03 33.07
C LYS A 414 40.25 14.21 33.77
N ASN A 415 39.16 14.49 33.05
CA ASN A 415 37.86 14.69 33.68
C ASN A 415 36.80 13.70 33.15
N ASP A 416 36.35 12.78 34.02
CA ASP A 416 35.12 12.01 33.76
C ASP A 416 33.90 12.93 33.93
N LEU A 417 33.55 13.59 32.84
CA LEU A 417 32.43 14.53 32.74
C LEU A 417 31.07 13.81 32.62
N SER A 418 31.03 12.48 32.59
CA SER A 418 29.79 11.71 32.43
C SER A 418 28.82 11.89 33.60
N LYS A 419 29.30 12.25 34.78
CA LYS A 419 28.47 12.51 35.98
C LYS A 419 28.11 13.98 36.19
N TRP A 420 28.76 14.88 35.46
CA TRP A 420 28.57 16.31 35.63
C TRP A 420 27.16 16.73 35.23
N LYS A 421 26.53 17.58 36.05
CA LYS A 421 25.24 18.16 35.72
C LYS A 421 25.41 19.17 34.60
N TYR A 422 24.31 19.44 33.89
CA TYR A 422 24.33 20.42 32.81
C TYR A 422 24.78 21.81 33.27
N THR A 423 24.49 22.18 34.53
CA THR A 423 24.94 23.42 35.16
C THR A 423 26.46 23.45 35.37
N GLU A 424 27.06 22.34 35.81
CA GLU A 424 28.49 22.24 36.09
C GLU A 424 29.32 22.27 34.79
N LEU A 425 28.87 21.58 33.74
CA LEU A 425 29.47 21.67 32.39
C LEU A 425 29.37 23.07 31.81
N ARG A 426 28.23 23.73 32.04
CA ARG A 426 27.98 25.09 31.58
C ARG A 426 28.89 26.07 32.32
N ASP A 427 28.98 26.00 33.63
CA ASP A 427 29.77 26.94 34.41
C ASP A 427 31.25 26.79 34.08
N ALA A 428 31.79 25.57 34.02
CA ALA A 428 33.17 25.34 33.59
C ALA A 428 33.48 25.91 32.20
N ILE A 429 32.55 25.82 31.24
CA ILE A 429 32.74 26.42 29.90
C ILE A 429 32.84 27.96 29.94
N ASN A 430 32.23 28.61 30.93
CA ASN A 430 32.18 30.08 30.99
C ASN A 430 33.16 30.70 32.01
N THR A 431 33.67 29.92 32.95
CA THR A 431 34.64 30.41 33.95
C THR A 431 36.04 29.83 33.80
N SER A 432 36.22 28.69 33.11
CA SER A 432 37.56 28.13 32.91
C SER A 432 38.22 28.65 31.63
N THR A 433 39.54 28.87 31.70
CA THR A 433 40.41 29.24 30.55
C THR A 433 41.27 28.07 30.07
N ASP A 434 41.07 26.87 30.64
CA ASP A 434 41.81 25.67 30.27
C ASP A 434 41.26 25.08 28.97
N ILE A 435 42.05 25.21 27.91
CA ILE A 435 41.70 24.82 26.54
C ILE A 435 41.35 23.32 26.45
N GLN A 436 42.04 22.46 27.20
CA GLN A 436 41.82 21.01 27.16
C GLN A 436 40.51 20.64 27.85
N LEU A 437 40.21 21.25 29.00
CA LEU A 437 38.94 21.06 29.71
C LEU A 437 37.73 21.57 28.92
N LEU A 438 37.87 22.70 28.24
CA LEU A 438 36.82 23.25 27.38
C LEU A 438 36.49 22.32 26.22
N GLU A 439 37.50 21.66 25.63
CA GLU A 439 37.34 20.68 24.57
C GLU A 439 36.65 19.41 25.08
N GLU A 440 37.06 18.86 26.24
CA GLU A 440 36.40 17.73 26.89
C GLU A 440 34.93 18.04 27.28
N CYS A 441 34.65 19.25 27.79
CA CYS A 441 33.29 19.71 28.10
C CYS A 441 32.41 19.84 26.85
N ARG A 442 33.00 20.27 25.73
CA ARG A 442 32.33 20.37 24.43
C ARG A 442 32.05 19.00 23.84
N GLU A 443 32.94 18.02 24.00
CA GLU A 443 32.73 16.64 23.55
C GLU A 443 31.61 15.94 24.32
N GLU A 444 31.59 16.06 25.65
CA GLU A 444 30.54 15.46 26.49
C GLU A 444 29.17 16.12 26.23
N PHE A 445 29.13 17.42 25.94
CA PHE A 445 27.90 18.09 25.51
C PHE A 445 27.35 17.52 24.18
N HIS A 446 28.20 17.32 23.18
CA HIS A 446 27.80 16.72 21.90
C HIS A 446 27.39 15.26 22.03
N ARG A 447 28.06 14.48 22.90
CA ARG A 447 27.70 13.09 23.19
C ARG A 447 26.27 13.01 23.77
N ARG A 448 25.94 13.86 24.74
CA ARG A 448 24.59 13.92 25.34
C ARG A 448 23.53 14.42 24.34
N LEU A 449 23.88 15.39 23.49
CA LEU A 449 23.00 15.89 22.43
C LEU A 449 22.67 14.79 21.40
N LYS A 450 23.65 13.99 20.99
CA LYS A 450 23.44 12.83 20.09
C LYS A 450 22.49 11.81 20.71
N VAL A 451 22.67 11.45 21.98
CA VAL A 451 21.77 10.53 22.69
C VAL A 451 20.34 11.10 22.76
N TYR A 452 20.18 12.41 23.00
CA TYR A 452 18.89 13.07 22.97
C TYR A 452 18.24 13.05 21.58
N HIS A 453 18.99 13.33 20.50
CA HIS A 453 18.48 13.24 19.13
C HIS A 453 18.08 11.81 18.76
N MET A 454 18.88 10.81 19.14
CA MET A 454 18.55 9.39 18.96
C MET A 454 17.29 8.98 19.73
N TRP A 455 17.15 9.43 20.99
CA TRP A 455 15.95 9.21 21.80
C TRP A 455 14.71 9.92 21.20
N LYS A 456 14.86 11.16 20.74
CA LYS A 456 13.80 11.97 20.12
C LYS A 456 13.32 11.35 18.80
N ALA A 457 14.24 10.87 17.96
CA ALA A 457 13.91 10.17 16.73
C ALA A 457 13.14 8.86 16.99
N LYS A 458 13.61 8.04 17.95
CA LYS A 458 12.93 6.80 18.35
C LYS A 458 11.53 7.04 18.92
N ASN A 459 11.31 8.12 19.68
CA ASN A 459 10.01 8.43 20.25
C ASN A 459 9.06 9.18 19.30
N LYS A 460 9.58 9.91 18.31
CA LYS A 460 8.78 10.52 17.23
C LYS A 460 8.08 9.44 16.40
N ALA A 461 8.76 8.31 16.13
CA ALA A 461 8.16 7.14 15.50
C ALA A 461 7.05 6.51 16.36
N ARG A 462 7.23 6.47 17.69
CA ARG A 462 6.27 5.87 18.64
C ARG A 462 4.98 6.69 18.81
N ASN A 463 5.05 8.02 18.71
CA ASN A 463 3.87 8.88 18.73
C ASN A 463 3.04 8.82 17.44
N GLN A 464 3.64 8.49 16.29
CA GLN A 464 2.88 8.22 15.06
C GLN A 464 2.18 6.85 15.11
N THR A 465 2.71 5.87 15.85
CA THR A 465 2.07 4.55 15.99
C THR A 465 0.89 4.55 16.97
N GLN A 466 0.73 5.58 17.81
CA GLN A 466 -0.30 5.63 18.84
C GLN A 466 -1.72 5.93 18.34
N GLU A 467 -1.92 6.18 17.03
CA GLU A 467 -3.26 6.22 16.42
C GLU A 467 -3.81 4.85 16.00
N MET A 468 -3.01 3.78 16.02
CA MET A 468 -3.50 2.43 15.65
C MET A 468 -3.98 1.67 16.89
N ARG A 469 -5.13 2.10 17.44
CA ARG A 469 -5.81 1.47 18.58
C ARG A 469 -6.62 0.22 18.21
N ALA A 470 -6.22 -0.53 17.19
CA ALA A 470 -6.85 -1.80 16.84
C ALA A 470 -5.82 -2.95 16.93
N PRO A 471 -6.16 -4.09 17.55
CA PRO A 471 -5.27 -5.26 17.62
C PRO A 471 -4.85 -5.73 16.22
N LYS A 472 -3.60 -6.24 16.07
CA LYS A 472 -3.02 -6.72 14.79
C LYS A 472 -3.92 -7.71 14.01
N ALA A 473 -4.71 -8.52 14.71
CA ALA A 473 -5.66 -9.45 14.09
C ALA A 473 -6.81 -8.78 13.30
N VAL A 474 -7.07 -7.48 13.54
CA VAL A 474 -8.08 -6.69 12.81
C VAL A 474 -7.48 -6.08 11.53
N SER A 475 -6.19 -5.73 11.56
CA SER A 475 -5.42 -5.22 10.41
C SER A 475 -5.28 -6.28 9.32
N ASP A 476 -4.86 -7.48 9.70
CA ASP A 476 -4.59 -8.59 8.78
C ASP A 476 -5.87 -9.13 8.11
N ASN A 477 -7.02 -8.94 8.75
CA ASN A 477 -8.33 -9.31 8.21
C ASN A 477 -8.94 -8.25 7.28
N ALA A 478 -8.48 -7.00 7.37
CA ALA A 478 -8.91 -5.92 6.48
C ALA A 478 -8.22 -6.00 5.11
N GLU A 479 -6.97 -6.50 5.07
CA GLU A 479 -6.19 -6.68 3.83
C GLU A 479 -6.62 -7.91 3.01
N ARG A 480 -7.39 -8.84 3.60
CA ARG A 480 -7.87 -10.07 2.95
C ARG A 480 -9.24 -9.95 2.24
N ARG A 481 -9.86 -8.77 2.18
CA ARG A 481 -11.12 -8.59 1.43
C ARG A 481 -10.86 -8.02 0.03
N PRO A 482 -11.38 -8.64 -1.04
CA PRO A 482 -11.39 -8.01 -2.35
C PRO A 482 -12.46 -6.89 -2.34
N THR A 483 -12.02 -5.64 -2.33
CA THR A 483 -12.90 -4.47 -2.50
C THR A 483 -13.02 -4.10 -3.97
N ALA A 484 -14.27 -3.88 -4.39
CA ALA A 484 -14.65 -3.33 -5.70
C ALA A 484 -14.11 -1.88 -5.88
N PRO A 485 -13.96 -1.41 -7.13
CA PRO A 485 -13.18 -0.22 -7.43
C PRO A 485 -13.93 1.06 -7.05
N VAL A 486 -13.25 1.92 -6.29
CA VAL A 486 -13.65 3.30 -5.98
C VAL A 486 -12.65 4.23 -6.71
N PRO A 487 -13.06 5.41 -7.21
CA PRO A 487 -12.24 6.21 -8.11
C PRO A 487 -10.91 6.63 -7.46
N ARG A 488 -9.82 6.45 -8.21
CA ARG A 488 -8.45 6.82 -7.80
C ARG A 488 -8.37 8.31 -7.48
N VAL A 489 -8.35 8.65 -6.20
CA VAL A 489 -7.51 9.76 -5.73
C VAL A 489 -6.11 9.18 -5.61
N MET A 490 -5.17 9.73 -6.38
CA MET A 490 -3.78 9.29 -6.43
C MET A 490 -3.13 9.39 -5.04
N GLN A 491 -3.09 8.27 -4.32
CA GLN A 491 -2.16 8.11 -3.20
C GLN A 491 -0.80 7.73 -3.80
N ILE A 492 0.09 8.72 -3.83
CA ILE A 492 1.49 8.58 -4.20
C ILE A 492 2.16 7.71 -3.14
N LYS A 493 2.62 6.52 -3.54
CA LYS A 493 3.53 5.71 -2.73
C LYS A 493 4.82 6.52 -2.52
N LYS A 494 5.14 6.88 -1.27
CA LYS A 494 6.43 7.47 -0.90
C LYS A 494 7.56 6.51 -1.28
N LYS A 495 8.34 6.86 -2.31
CA LYS A 495 9.68 6.30 -2.51
C LYS A 495 10.61 7.02 -1.54
N GLU A 496 11.26 6.29 -0.65
CA GLU A 496 12.14 6.87 0.38
C GLU A 496 13.49 7.39 -0.15
N ASN A 497 13.79 7.23 -1.44
CA ASN A 497 15.04 7.69 -2.08
C ASN A 497 14.79 8.58 -3.32
N GLU A 498 13.92 9.59 -3.19
CA GLU A 498 13.79 10.61 -4.26
C GLU A 498 14.92 11.65 -4.17
N GLN A 499 15.73 11.74 -5.22
CA GLN A 499 16.74 12.79 -5.38
C GLN A 499 16.04 14.10 -5.77
N ARG A 500 16.25 15.18 -5.01
CA ARG A 500 15.57 16.46 -5.24
C ARG A 500 16.55 17.63 -5.24
N TYR A 501 16.34 18.57 -6.15
CA TYR A 501 17.29 19.64 -6.44
C TYR A 501 16.58 20.98 -6.33
N PHE A 502 17.20 21.96 -5.68
CA PHE A 502 16.59 23.27 -5.44
C PHE A 502 17.53 24.42 -5.79
N ARG A 503 16.95 25.54 -6.22
CA ARG A 503 17.60 26.83 -6.44
C ARG A 503 16.80 27.95 -5.78
N ILE A 504 17.45 28.74 -4.93
CA ILE A 504 16.84 29.86 -4.22
C ILE A 504 17.69 31.12 -4.43
N PRO A 505 17.10 32.24 -4.88
CA PRO A 505 17.80 33.53 -4.89
C PRO A 505 17.96 34.05 -3.46
N PHE A 506 19.07 34.73 -3.16
CA PHE A 506 19.32 35.31 -1.83
C PHE A 506 18.39 36.50 -1.46
N ILE A 507 17.43 36.87 -2.32
CA ILE A 507 16.49 37.98 -2.12
C ILE A 507 15.11 37.43 -1.74
N ARG A 508 14.47 38.02 -0.72
CA ARG A 508 13.07 37.73 -0.40
C ARG A 508 12.17 38.56 -1.33
N PRO A 509 11.04 38.02 -1.82
CA PRO A 509 10.12 38.77 -2.69
C PRO A 509 9.67 40.13 -2.14
N SER A 510 9.70 40.30 -0.81
CA SER A 510 9.35 41.56 -0.10
C SER A 510 10.38 42.68 -0.25
N ASP A 511 11.62 42.38 -0.66
CA ASP A 511 12.71 43.35 -0.80
C ASP A 511 12.86 43.88 -2.23
N VAL A 512 12.02 43.38 -3.15
CA VAL A 512 11.99 43.81 -4.55
C VAL A 512 11.29 45.17 -4.63
N GLY A 513 12.09 46.25 -4.74
CA GLY A 513 11.59 47.61 -4.97
C GLY A 513 12.19 48.73 -4.13
N ARG A 514 13.09 48.45 -3.16
CA ARG A 514 13.71 49.51 -2.35
C ARG A 514 14.94 50.17 -2.98
N ASP A 515 15.69 49.48 -3.83
CA ASP A 515 16.91 50.04 -4.44
C ASP A 515 17.19 49.49 -5.86
N PRO A 516 17.40 50.35 -6.88
CA PRO A 516 17.70 49.92 -8.25
C PRO A 516 19.08 49.28 -8.45
N ASN A 517 20.01 49.45 -7.49
CA ASN A 517 21.33 48.79 -7.49
C ASN A 517 21.35 47.42 -6.77
N LEU A 518 20.20 46.93 -6.28
CA LEU A 518 20.10 45.66 -5.56
C LEU A 518 19.90 44.42 -6.47
N THR A 519 20.16 44.56 -7.77
CA THR A 519 19.99 43.51 -8.79
C THR A 519 21.15 42.51 -8.85
N ARG A 520 22.22 42.71 -8.06
CA ARG A 520 23.41 41.84 -8.06
C ARG A 520 23.54 41.02 -6.78
N LYS A 521 22.64 40.06 -6.51
CA LYS A 521 22.93 39.07 -5.45
C LYS A 521 22.55 37.66 -5.83
N GLY A 522 23.41 36.77 -5.34
CA GLY A 522 23.68 35.43 -5.81
C GLY A 522 22.58 34.37 -5.70
N TRP A 523 22.97 33.14 -6.00
CA TRP A 523 22.10 31.98 -6.03
C TRP A 523 22.59 30.91 -5.04
N TRP A 524 21.65 30.32 -4.32
CA TRP A 524 21.87 29.16 -3.46
C TRP A 524 21.28 27.92 -4.12
N TYR A 525 22.07 26.86 -4.25
CA TYR A 525 21.63 25.58 -4.79
C TYR A 525 21.85 24.46 -3.78
N ALA A 526 20.91 23.51 -3.72
CA ALA A 526 21.01 22.35 -2.84
C ALA A 526 20.52 21.06 -3.52
N HIS A 527 21.28 19.99 -3.33
CA HIS A 527 20.94 18.63 -3.72
C HIS A 527 20.61 17.81 -2.48
N PHE A 528 19.38 17.33 -2.41
CA PHE A 528 18.89 16.43 -1.36
C PHE A 528 18.92 14.98 -1.83
N ASP A 529 19.57 14.13 -1.04
CA ASP A 529 19.48 12.68 -1.14
C ASP A 529 18.60 12.18 0.02
N GLY A 530 17.34 11.89 -0.30
CA GLY A 530 16.32 11.65 0.71
C GLY A 530 16.03 12.93 1.53
N PRO A 531 16.05 12.87 2.88
CA PRO A 531 15.69 14.03 3.71
C PRO A 531 16.84 15.04 3.94
N TYR A 532 18.08 14.73 3.55
CA TYR A 532 19.26 15.53 3.90
C TYR A 532 19.97 16.11 2.67
N ILE A 533 20.64 17.26 2.85
CA ILE A 533 21.48 17.88 1.83
C ILE A 533 22.79 17.11 1.74
N VAL A 534 23.17 16.71 0.53
CA VAL A 534 24.45 16.04 0.26
C VAL A 534 25.44 16.90 -0.52
N ARG A 535 24.93 17.89 -1.27
CA ARG A 535 25.75 18.90 -1.97
C ARG A 535 25.05 20.25 -1.87
N GLN A 536 25.81 21.29 -1.54
CA GLN A 536 25.35 22.67 -1.47
C GLN A 536 26.32 23.56 -2.24
N MET A 537 25.81 24.55 -2.96
CA MET A 537 26.66 25.58 -3.55
C MET A 537 26.04 26.98 -3.45
N GLU A 538 26.91 27.96 -3.25
CA GLU A 538 26.55 29.37 -3.15
C GLU A 538 27.34 30.15 -4.20
N LEU A 539 26.62 30.76 -5.13
CA LEU A 539 27.19 31.57 -6.19
C LEU A 539 26.92 33.03 -5.89
N HIS A 540 27.95 33.85 -5.71
CA HIS A 540 27.82 35.30 -5.64
C HIS A 540 28.51 35.94 -6.85
N PRO A 541 27.99 37.06 -7.39
CA PRO A 541 28.59 37.72 -8.56
C PRO A 541 30.03 38.23 -8.30
N ASP A 542 30.34 38.58 -7.04
CA ASP A 542 31.63 39.18 -6.67
C ASP A 542 32.53 38.26 -5.81
N LYS A 543 32.15 36.99 -5.60
CA LYS A 543 32.94 36.02 -4.81
C LYS A 543 33.10 34.70 -5.53
N VAL A 544 34.17 33.98 -5.21
CA VAL A 544 34.42 32.63 -5.72
C VAL A 544 33.26 31.70 -5.30
N PRO A 545 32.78 30.82 -6.19
CA PRO A 545 31.77 29.82 -5.87
C PRO A 545 32.13 28.98 -4.63
N LEU A 546 31.24 28.93 -3.65
CA LEU A 546 31.40 28.10 -2.47
C LEU A 546 30.76 26.74 -2.73
N LEU A 547 31.54 25.67 -2.70
CA LEU A 547 31.09 24.30 -2.94
C LEU A 547 31.24 23.49 -1.65
N LEU A 548 30.15 22.86 -1.21
CA LEU A 548 30.14 22.07 0.02
C LEU A 548 29.61 20.66 -0.27
N VAL A 549 30.28 19.66 0.31
CA VAL A 549 29.94 18.23 0.16
C VAL A 549 29.76 17.59 1.53
N ALA A 550 28.67 16.84 1.70
CA ALA A 550 28.40 16.12 2.95
C ALA A 550 29.52 15.09 3.24
N GLY A 551 29.94 15.03 4.50
CA GLY A 551 31.09 14.30 5.02
C GLY A 551 32.34 15.18 5.17
N LYS A 552 32.61 16.07 4.20
CA LYS A 552 33.79 16.95 4.23
C LYS A 552 33.48 18.28 4.90
N ASP A 553 32.36 18.89 4.51
CA ASP A 553 31.99 20.26 4.88
C ASP A 553 30.76 20.29 5.79
N ASP A 554 30.55 19.23 6.59
CA ASP A 554 29.34 19.02 7.40
C ASP A 554 29.04 20.18 8.36
N MET A 555 30.07 20.89 8.83
CA MET A 555 29.90 22.06 9.71
C MET A 555 29.36 23.31 8.98
N GLN A 556 29.46 23.37 7.66
CA GLN A 556 29.05 24.51 6.84
C GLN A 556 27.77 24.25 6.03
N ILE A 557 27.37 22.98 5.90
CA ILE A 557 26.14 22.59 5.19
C ILE A 557 24.91 22.89 6.05
N CYS A 558 23.82 23.33 5.41
CA CYS A 558 22.55 23.56 6.09
C CYS A 558 21.98 22.26 6.69
N GLU A 559 21.73 22.26 8.00
CA GLU A 559 21.31 21.08 8.78
C GLU A 559 19.79 20.77 8.69
N LEU A 560 19.01 21.64 8.06
CA LEU A 560 17.55 21.48 7.98
C LEU A 560 17.16 20.36 7.01
N THR A 561 16.23 19.50 7.42
CA THR A 561 15.71 18.45 6.54
C THR A 561 14.84 19.04 5.43
N LEU A 562 14.67 18.31 4.33
CA LEU A 562 13.84 18.74 3.20
C LEU A 562 12.41 19.17 3.62
N VAL A 563 11.84 18.54 4.64
CA VAL A 563 10.52 18.88 5.16
C VAL A 563 10.56 20.18 5.97
N ASP A 564 11.60 20.36 6.79
CA ASP A 564 11.75 21.52 7.66
C ASP A 564 12.13 22.80 6.87
N THR A 565 12.84 22.66 5.75
CA THR A 565 13.17 23.80 4.87
C THR A 565 11.95 24.42 4.18
N GLY A 566 10.82 23.69 4.07
CA GLY A 566 9.62 24.16 3.39
C GLY A 566 9.76 24.39 1.87
N LEU A 567 10.91 24.06 1.28
CA LEU A 567 11.24 24.33 -0.13
C LEU A 567 10.25 23.66 -1.10
N THR A 568 9.72 22.51 -0.72
CA THR A 568 8.72 21.74 -1.46
C THR A 568 7.40 22.50 -1.70
N ARG A 569 7.11 23.54 -0.90
CA ARG A 569 5.90 24.35 -1.01
C ARG A 569 6.10 25.63 -1.84
N LYS A 570 7.36 26.00 -2.13
CA LYS A 570 7.70 27.25 -2.82
C LYS A 570 7.74 27.00 -4.33
N LYS A 571 6.76 27.56 -5.07
CA LYS A 571 6.70 27.45 -6.54
C LYS A 571 7.98 28.05 -7.16
N GLY A 572 8.61 27.32 -8.08
CA GLY A 572 9.82 27.75 -8.80
C GLY A 572 11.15 27.56 -8.06
N ALA A 573 11.14 26.94 -6.87
CA ALA A 573 12.36 26.62 -6.12
C ALA A 573 12.98 25.27 -6.51
N GLU A 574 12.19 24.31 -6.97
CA GLU A 574 12.65 22.99 -7.40
C GLU A 574 13.13 23.04 -8.86
N ILE A 575 14.32 22.51 -9.10
CA ILE A 575 14.99 22.50 -10.41
C ILE A 575 15.25 21.06 -10.87
N LEU A 576 15.52 20.88 -12.16
CA LEU A 576 15.81 19.55 -12.70
C LEU A 576 17.26 19.10 -12.36
N PRO A 577 17.52 17.77 -12.26
CA PRO A 577 18.87 17.26 -12.02
C PRO A 577 19.91 17.79 -13.02
N GLY A 578 19.54 17.89 -14.30
CA GLY A 578 20.41 18.40 -15.36
C GLY A 578 20.81 19.87 -15.17
N GLU A 579 19.90 20.70 -14.66
CA GLU A 579 20.17 22.12 -14.37
C GLU A 579 21.15 22.26 -13.20
N PHE A 580 20.99 21.45 -12.16
CA PHE A 580 21.93 21.43 -11.03
C PHE A 580 23.31 20.92 -11.45
N GLU A 581 23.38 19.80 -12.17
CA GLU A 581 24.66 19.22 -12.61
C GLU A 581 25.42 20.14 -13.56
N GLN A 582 24.73 20.85 -14.45
CA GLN A 582 25.36 21.84 -15.34
C GLN A 582 26.07 22.94 -14.54
N VAL A 583 25.38 23.53 -13.57
CA VAL A 583 25.95 24.59 -12.72
C VAL A 583 27.04 24.03 -11.80
N TRP A 584 26.84 22.83 -11.24
CA TRP A 584 27.80 22.15 -10.39
C TRP A 584 29.11 21.87 -11.13
N ASN A 585 29.03 21.34 -12.35
CA ASN A 585 30.20 21.02 -13.17
C ASN A 585 30.91 22.27 -13.68
N THR A 586 30.17 23.31 -14.08
CA THR A 586 30.74 24.59 -14.54
C THR A 586 31.62 25.24 -13.46
N ASN A 587 31.27 25.07 -12.19
CA ASN A 587 32.01 25.63 -11.05
C ASN A 587 33.05 24.65 -10.46
N ARG A 588 33.49 23.62 -11.20
CA ARG A 588 34.43 22.57 -10.75
C ARG A 588 33.94 21.70 -9.58
N GLY A 589 32.62 21.64 -9.35
CA GLY A 589 32.02 20.81 -8.30
C GLY A 589 32.27 19.31 -8.47
N ARG A 590 32.41 18.82 -9.71
CA ARG A 590 32.74 17.41 -9.99
C ARG A 590 34.13 17.03 -9.49
N GLU A 591 35.12 17.88 -9.75
CA GLU A 591 36.51 17.69 -9.31
C GLU A 591 36.59 17.78 -7.77
N TYR A 592 35.88 18.73 -7.18
CA TYR A 592 35.80 18.89 -5.73
C TYR A 592 35.21 17.65 -5.03
N LEU A 593 34.09 17.12 -5.57
CA LEU A 593 33.48 15.89 -5.06
C LEU A 593 34.38 14.67 -5.27
N LEU A 594 35.05 14.57 -6.42
CA LEU A 594 35.97 13.47 -6.71
C LEU A 594 37.18 13.47 -5.76
N SER A 595 37.73 14.65 -5.46
CA SER A 595 38.79 14.84 -4.46
C SER A 595 38.33 14.40 -3.07
N ALA A 596 37.12 14.81 -2.66
CA ALA A 596 36.54 14.39 -1.38
C ALA A 596 36.29 12.88 -1.30
N ILE A 597 35.91 12.23 -2.40
CA ILE A 597 35.76 10.77 -2.48
C ILE A 597 37.13 10.08 -2.37
N ASN A 598 38.13 10.53 -3.14
CA ASN A 598 39.48 9.95 -3.12
C ASN A 598 40.11 10.04 -1.73
N ASN A 599 39.89 11.14 -1.02
CA ASN A 599 40.37 11.36 0.34
C ASN A 599 39.51 10.67 1.42
N LYS A 600 38.48 9.90 1.04
CA LYS A 600 37.51 9.24 1.94
C LYS A 600 36.78 10.21 2.90
N GLN A 601 36.65 11.47 2.50
CA GLN A 601 35.98 12.52 3.26
C GLN A 601 34.51 12.68 2.87
N ALA A 602 34.12 12.29 1.64
CA ALA A 602 32.73 12.38 1.20
C ALA A 602 31.84 11.28 1.79
N ARG A 603 30.64 11.64 2.24
CA ARG A 603 29.63 10.70 2.72
C ARG A 603 29.05 9.88 1.56
N PRO A 604 28.82 8.56 1.74
CA PRO A 604 28.09 7.76 0.76
C PRO A 604 26.70 8.35 0.48
N SER A 605 26.49 8.72 -0.78
CA SER A 605 25.28 9.30 -1.36
C SER A 605 25.11 8.86 -2.81
N TYR A 606 23.93 9.07 -3.38
CA TYR A 606 23.65 8.81 -4.80
C TYR A 606 24.68 9.47 -5.73
N ALA A 607 25.09 10.71 -5.43
CA ALA A 607 26.08 11.44 -6.21
C ALA A 607 27.49 10.82 -6.11
N THR A 608 27.91 10.37 -4.93
CA THR A 608 29.19 9.66 -4.78
C THR A 608 29.18 8.29 -5.46
N ALA A 609 28.07 7.54 -5.38
CA ALA A 609 27.93 6.25 -6.02
C ALA A 609 27.89 6.38 -7.55
N ALA A 610 27.20 7.38 -8.08
CA ALA A 610 27.16 7.67 -9.51
C ALA A 610 28.54 8.05 -10.08
N LEU A 611 29.34 8.83 -9.34
CA LEU A 611 30.71 9.17 -9.75
C LEU A 611 31.67 7.98 -9.64
N GLN A 612 31.50 7.13 -8.64
CA GLN A 612 32.30 5.91 -8.49
C GLN A 612 31.96 4.85 -9.54
N ALA A 613 30.69 4.75 -9.97
CA ALA A 613 30.24 3.84 -11.03
C ALA A 613 30.57 4.32 -12.46
N ALA A 614 30.93 5.59 -12.62
CA ALA A 614 31.35 6.19 -13.90
C ALA A 614 32.87 6.14 -14.11
N ARG A 615 33.62 5.53 -13.17
CA ARG A 615 35.00 5.07 -13.36
C ARG A 615 34.97 3.64 -13.87
#